data_AF-A0A923MYF9-F1
#
_entry.id   AF-A0A923MYF9-F1
#
_cell.length_a   1.000
_cell.length_b   1.000
_cell.length_c   1.000
_cell.angle_alpha   90.00
_cell.angle_beta   90.00
_cell.angle_gamma   90.00
#
_symmetry.space_group_name_H-M   'P 1'
#
loop_
_entity.id
_entity.type
_entity.pdbx_description
1 polymer ?
#
loop_
_entity_poly.entity_id
_entity_poly.type
_entity_poly.pdbx_seq_one_letter_code
_entity_poly.pdbx_strand_id
1 'polypeptide(L)' 'MIKKAIFWSLREYGKTNVAAVIEYVSHSDLKTLSKKEALKNLTNA' A
#
# COMPACT_ATOMS: atom_id res chain seq x y z
N MET A 1 -4.18 -14.85 -8.11
CA MET A 1 -5.43 -14.16 -7.71
C MET A 1 -5.33 -13.49 -6.34
N ILE A 2 -4.82 -14.17 -5.30
CA ILE A 2 -4.74 -13.65 -3.91
C ILE A 2 -3.91 -12.35 -3.76
N LYS A 3 -2.72 -12.28 -4.37
CA LYS A 3 -1.85 -11.08 -4.31
C LYS A 3 -2.52 -9.82 -4.87
N LYS A 4 -3.41 -9.98 -5.84
CA LYS A 4 -4.12 -8.89 -6.50
C LYS A 4 -5.23 -8.35 -5.59
N ALA A 5 -5.96 -9.24 -4.90
CA ALA A 5 -6.98 -8.85 -3.93
C ALA A 5 -6.38 -8.06 -2.76
N ILE A 6 -5.25 -8.51 -2.22
CA ILE A 6 -4.52 -7.80 -1.16
C ILE A 6 -4.17 -6.37 -1.60
N PHE A 7 -3.71 -6.22 -2.84
CA PHE A 7 -3.36 -4.90 -3.39
C PHE A 7 -4.57 -3.97 -3.52
N TRP A 8 -5.72 -4.48 -3.96
CA TRP A 8 -6.97 -3.71 -4.02
C TRP A 8 -7.49 -3.32 -2.63
N SER A 9 -7.43 -4.23 -1.66
CA SER A 9 -7.82 -3.93 -0.28
C SER A 9 -6.93 -2.85 0.36
N LEU A 10 -5.61 -2.92 0.16
CA LEU A 10 -4.67 -1.89 0.62
C LEU A 10 -4.92 -0.53 -0.06
N ARG A 11 -5.27 -0.53 -1.35
CA ARG A 11 -5.56 0.70 -2.10
C ARG A 11 -6.84 1.37 -1.61
N GLU A 12 -7.92 0.61 -1.42
CA GLU A 12 -9.18 1.17 -0.90
C GLU A 12 -9.01 1.65 0.55
N TYR A 13 -8.27 0.90 1.37
CA TYR A 13 -7.97 1.32 2.74
C TYR A 13 -7.09 2.58 2.80
N GLY A 14 -6.15 2.72 1.86
CA GLY A 14 -5.30 3.90 1.74
C GLY A 14 -6.07 5.20 1.47
N LYS A 15 -7.24 5.14 0.83
CA LYS A 15 -8.11 6.31 0.66
C LYS A 15 -8.73 6.77 1.97
N THR A 16 -8.94 5.86 2.91
CA THR A 16 -9.52 6.13 4.24
C THR A 16 -8.45 6.52 5.24
N ASN A 17 -7.32 5.80 5.25
CA ASN A 17 -6.20 6.06 6.17
C ASN A 17 -4.86 5.73 5.52
N VAL A 18 -4.28 6.74 4.89
CA VAL A 18 -2.97 6.69 4.23
C VAL A 18 -1.87 6.31 5.23
N ALA A 19 -1.91 6.84 6.46
CA ALA A 19 -0.87 6.64 7.47
C ALA A 19 -0.76 5.17 7.91
N ALA A 20 -1.89 4.49 8.10
CA ALA A 20 -1.92 3.07 8.46
C ALA A 20 -1.37 2.17 7.33
N VAL A 21 -1.61 2.53 6.07
CA VAL A 21 -1.01 1.83 4.91
C VAL A 21 0.51 2.03 4.87
N ILE A 22 0.99 3.25 5.14
CA ILE A 22 2.42 3.56 5.19
C ILE A 22 3.09 2.78 6.34
N GLU A 23 2.48 2.73 7.52
CA GLU A 23 3.01 1.99 8.68
C GLU A 23 3.06 0.49 8.39
N TYR A 24 1.99 -0.08 7.82
CA TYR A 24 1.95 -1.48 7.40
C TYR A 24 3.05 -1.76 6.38
N VAL A 25 3.17 -0.95 5.32
CA VAL A 25 4.20 -1.13 4.29
C VAL A 25 5.61 -0.93 4.87
N SER A 26 5.78 -0.08 5.88
CA SER A 26 7.05 0.17 6.55
C SER A 26 7.47 -1.02 7.43
N HIS A 27 6.54 -1.58 8.20
CA HIS A 27 6.76 -2.75 9.08
C HIS A 27 6.71 -4.09 8.35
N SER A 28 6.08 -4.14 7.18
CA SER A 28 6.09 -5.34 6.33
C SER A 28 7.41 -5.46 5.59
N ASP A 29 7.95 -6.68 5.52
CA ASP A 29 9.13 -7.04 4.70
C ASP A 29 8.78 -7.11 3.20
N LEU A 30 7.91 -6.20 2.75
CA LEU A 30 7.60 -6.03 1.35
C LEU A 30 8.82 -5.42 0.69
N LYS A 31 9.41 -6.20 -0.23
CA LYS A 31 10.53 -5.83 -1.11
C LYS A 31 10.47 -4.34 -1.44
N THR A 32 11.55 -3.61 -1.18
CA THR A 32 11.68 -2.13 -1.28
C THR A 32 11.03 -1.48 -2.51
N LEU A 33 10.93 -2.21 -3.63
CA LEU A 33 10.19 -1.79 -4.83
C LEU A 33 8.68 -1.57 -4.58
N SER A 34 8.02 -2.46 -3.86
CA SER A 34 6.58 -2.40 -3.57
C SER A 34 6.23 -1.25 -2.63
N LYS A 35 7.17 -0.84 -1.76
CA LYS A 35 6.98 0.34 -0.89
C LYS A 35 6.92 1.63 -1.72
N LYS A 36 7.85 1.77 -2.69
CA LYS A 36 7.87 2.91 -3.61
C LYS A 36 6.62 2.99 -4.48
N GLU A 37 6.13 1.87 -5.01
CA GLU A 37 4.90 1.86 -5.81
C GLU A 37 3.64 2.12 -4.99
N ALA A 38 3.55 1.59 -3.76
CA ALA A 38 2.44 1.88 -2.86
C ALA A 38 2.36 3.38 -2.53
N LEU A 39 3.50 4.00 -2.18
CA LEU A 39 3.59 5.43 -1.92
C LEU A 39 3.23 6.28 -3.13
N LYS A 40 3.77 5.95 -4.32
CA LYS A 40 3.50 6.70 -5.56
C LYS A 40 2.02 6.72 -5.94
N ASN A 41 1.30 5.62 -5.69
CA ASN A 41 -0.14 5.54 -5.94
C ASN A 41 -0.99 6.32 -4.91
N LEU A 42 -0.45 6.62 -3.72
CA LEU A 42 -1.11 7.42 -2.69
C LEU A 42 -0.94 8.93 -2.92
N THR A 43 0.15 9.36 -3.57
CA THR A 43 0.43 10.79 -3.83
C THR A 43 -0.30 11.35 -5.06
N ASN A 44 -0.88 10.51 -5.91
CA ASN A 44 -1.53 10.94 -7.16
C ASN A 44 -3.07 10.96 -7.05
N ALA A 45 -3.60 11.22 -5.86
CA ALA A 45 -5.02 11.42 -5.58
C ALA A 45 -5.32 12.90 -5.32
#